data_AF-A0A7S2EIB4-F1
#
_entry.id   AF-A0A7S2EIB4-F1
#
_cell.length_a   1.000
_cell.length_b   1.000
_cell.length_c   1.000
_cell.angle_alpha   90.00
_cell.angle_beta   90.00
_cell.angle_gamma   90.00
#
_symmetry.space_group_name_H-M   'P 1'
#
loop_
_entity.id
_entity.type
_entity.pdbx_description
1 polymer ?
#
loop_
_entity_poly.entity_id
_entity_poly.type
_entity_poly.pdbx_seq_one_letter_code
_entity_poly.pdbx_strand_id
1 'polypeptide(L)'
;TPLRHVGAASMAAVLTLGACVAYRSGQCNLSPPAGGGGSGSGSAPHLHPRNDDNWVDYLTYVPGSLGDFLAAFPIFVSCFICHYNVPPVHNELRNPTPDRADRAVRTTVWSSTLFYLLMGFAGSMYGNCTPDGRVSGNVLLDFDEDDPLLLLGRTALAMTVTLAFPMLVIPPRDIALRCAAAFVAGGGGR
;
A
#
# COMPACT_ATOMS: atom_id res chain seq x y z
N THR A 1 -13.99 -5.72 21.27
CA THR A 1 -14.55 -4.58 20.53
C THR A 1 -14.77 -4.97 19.08
N PRO A 2 -15.95 -4.70 18.49
CA PRO A 2 -16.29 -5.07 17.11
C PRO A 2 -15.30 -4.56 16.05
N LEU A 3 -14.57 -3.46 16.33
CA LEU A 3 -13.48 -2.96 15.48
C LEU A 3 -12.31 -3.96 15.31
N ARG A 4 -12.08 -4.87 16.26
CA ARG A 4 -10.96 -5.83 16.16
C ARG A 4 -11.12 -6.76 14.96
N HIS A 5 -12.35 -7.17 14.66
CA HIS A 5 -12.62 -8.06 13.53
C HIS A 5 -12.51 -7.34 12.19
N VAL A 6 -12.97 -6.09 12.13
CA VAL A 6 -12.87 -5.25 10.92
C VAL A 6 -11.41 -4.91 10.62
N GLY A 7 -10.63 -4.52 11.64
CA GLY A 7 -9.20 -4.25 11.49
C GLY A 7 -8.41 -5.50 11.09
N ALA A 8 -8.69 -6.66 11.69
CA ALA A 8 -8.06 -7.92 11.31
C ALA A 8 -8.41 -8.32 9.87
N ALA A 9 -9.66 -8.15 9.44
CA ALA A 9 -10.08 -8.42 8.07
C ALA A 9 -9.39 -7.49 7.06
N SER A 10 -9.24 -6.19 7.38
CA SER A 10 -8.51 -5.25 6.54
C SER A 10 -7.03 -5.64 6.41
N MET A 11 -6.37 -5.97 7.53
CA MET A 11 -4.96 -6.41 7.50
C MET A 11 -4.79 -7.70 6.71
N ALA A 12 -5.72 -8.66 6.85
CA ALA A 12 -5.71 -9.88 6.06
C ALA A 12 -5.85 -9.59 4.56
N ALA A 13 -6.77 -8.71 4.15
CA ALA A 13 -6.94 -8.33 2.75
C ALA A 13 -5.68 -7.73 2.14
N VAL A 14 -5.02 -6.80 2.85
CA VAL A 14 -3.77 -6.16 2.42
C VAL A 14 -2.63 -7.18 2.31
N LEU A 15 -2.50 -8.07 3.30
CA LEU A 15 -1.47 -9.10 3.30
C LEU A 15 -1.70 -10.14 2.19
N THR A 16 -2.94 -10.57 1.96
CA THR A 16 -3.30 -11.48 0.88
C THR A 16 -2.95 -10.86 -0.47
N LEU A 17 -3.33 -9.60 -0.70
CA LEU A 17 -2.94 -8.89 -1.91
C LEU A 17 -1.44 -8.80 -2.11
N GLY A 18 -0.70 -8.40 -1.07
CA GLY A 18 0.75 -8.30 -1.16
C GLY A 18 1.41 -9.64 -1.45
N ALA A 19 0.92 -10.72 -0.84
CA ALA A 19 1.35 -12.08 -1.13
C ALA A 19 1.03 -12.49 -2.57
N CYS A 20 -0.14 -12.13 -3.11
CA CYS A 20 -0.50 -12.40 -4.50
C CYS A 20 0.42 -11.67 -5.48
N VAL A 21 0.69 -10.39 -5.24
CA VAL A 21 1.62 -9.58 -6.05
C VAL A 21 3.02 -10.20 -6.03
N ALA A 22 3.53 -10.53 -4.85
CA ALA A 22 4.83 -11.18 -4.69
C ALA A 22 4.88 -12.56 -5.37
N TYR A 23 3.81 -13.35 -5.24
CA TYR A 23 3.72 -14.66 -5.87
C TYR A 23 3.70 -14.57 -7.40
N ARG A 24 2.86 -13.70 -7.97
CA ARG A 24 2.78 -13.46 -9.42
C ARG A 24 4.10 -12.92 -9.98
N SER A 25 4.73 -12.00 -9.25
CA SER A 25 6.05 -11.46 -9.60
C SER A 25 7.14 -12.54 -9.59
N GLY A 26 7.14 -13.40 -8.58
CA GLY A 26 8.05 -14.55 -8.50
C GLY A 26 7.81 -15.58 -9.60
N GLN A 27 6.55 -15.91 -9.89
CA GLN A 27 6.20 -16.83 -10.98
C GLN A 27 6.71 -16.33 -12.32
N CYS A 28 6.57 -15.03 -12.61
CA CYS A 28 7.07 -14.48 -13.86
C CYS A 28 8.59 -14.66 -14.03
N ASN A 29 9.35 -14.49 -12.94
CA ASN A 29 10.81 -14.63 -12.98
C ASN A 29 11.30 -16.09 -12.93
N LEU A 30 10.48 -17.03 -12.43
CA LEU A 30 10.84 -18.45 -12.29
C LEU A 30 10.31 -19.33 -13.42
N SER A 31 9.35 -18.84 -14.22
CA SER A 31 8.82 -19.58 -15.37
C SER A 31 9.86 -19.62 -16.51
N PRO A 32 10.28 -20.82 -16.97
CA PRO A 32 11.24 -20.92 -18.08
C PRO A 32 10.65 -20.39 -19.39
N PRO A 33 11.47 -19.87 -20.32
CA PRO A 33 11.03 -19.49 -21.67
C PRO A 33 10.35 -20.70 -22.32
N ALA A 34 9.09 -20.55 -22.75
CA ALA A 34 8.35 -21.62 -23.38
C ALA A 34 9.03 -22.04 -24.70
N GLY A 35 9.84 -23.10 -24.64
CA GLY A 35 10.05 -23.98 -25.79
C GLY A 35 8.70 -24.58 -26.19
N GLY A 36 8.35 -24.49 -27.46
CA GLY A 36 7.01 -24.75 -27.95
C GLY A 36 6.40 -26.11 -27.57
N GLY A 37 5.08 -26.11 -27.38
CA GLY A 37 4.23 -27.29 -27.40
C GLY A 37 3.60 -27.65 -26.05
N GLY A 38 2.31 -27.36 -25.89
CA GLY A 38 1.51 -27.95 -24.79
C GLY A 38 0.24 -27.18 -24.47
N SER A 39 -0.89 -27.65 -25.00
CA SER A 39 -2.24 -27.20 -24.66
C SER A 39 -2.56 -27.42 -23.16
N GLY A 40 -2.76 -26.33 -22.43
CA GLY A 40 -3.25 -26.35 -21.05
C GLY A 40 -4.04 -25.07 -20.77
N SER A 41 -5.35 -25.21 -20.76
CA SER A 41 -6.34 -24.18 -20.46
C SER A 41 -6.06 -23.49 -19.11
N GLY A 42 -5.78 -22.18 -19.13
CA GLY A 42 -5.81 -21.31 -17.93
C GLY A 42 -4.65 -20.33 -17.73
N SER A 43 -3.76 -20.13 -18.70
CA SER A 43 -2.54 -19.34 -18.52
C SER A 43 -2.73 -17.86 -18.89
N ALA A 44 -2.56 -16.97 -17.92
CA ALA A 44 -2.54 -15.51 -18.12
C ALA A 44 -1.51 -15.12 -19.21
N PRO A 45 -1.84 -14.25 -20.19
CA PRO A 45 -1.03 -14.09 -21.41
C PRO A 45 0.26 -13.27 -21.25
N HIS A 46 0.51 -12.66 -20.09
CA HIS A 46 1.59 -11.67 -19.91
C HIS A 46 2.72 -12.11 -18.97
N LEU A 47 2.79 -13.37 -18.57
CA LEU A 47 3.77 -13.84 -17.59
C LEU A 47 5.11 -14.30 -18.21
N HIS A 48 5.61 -13.59 -19.23
CA HIS A 48 6.92 -13.88 -19.82
C HIS A 48 7.89 -12.70 -19.64
N PRO A 49 9.09 -12.93 -19.07
CA PRO A 49 10.13 -11.91 -19.05
C PRO A 49 10.47 -11.52 -20.49
N ARG A 50 10.45 -10.22 -20.78
CA ARG A 50 10.67 -9.70 -22.14
C ARG A 50 12.14 -9.77 -22.56
N ASN A 51 13.06 -9.63 -21.59
CA ASN A 51 14.50 -9.69 -21.81
C ASN A 51 15.11 -10.81 -20.94
N ASP A 52 16.21 -11.41 -21.44
CA ASP A 52 17.11 -12.29 -20.68
C ASP A 52 17.91 -11.53 -19.60
N ASP A 53 17.62 -10.24 -19.39
CA ASP A 53 18.28 -9.37 -18.42
C ASP A 53 17.81 -9.69 -17.00
N ASN A 54 18.72 -9.55 -16.04
CA ASN A 54 18.41 -9.88 -14.65
C ASN A 54 17.40 -8.87 -14.10
N TRP A 55 16.39 -9.33 -13.36
CA TRP A 55 15.40 -8.46 -12.68
C TRP A 55 16.03 -7.40 -11.76
N VAL A 56 17.28 -7.65 -11.32
CA VAL A 56 18.07 -6.75 -10.49
C VAL A 56 18.44 -5.45 -11.22
N ASP A 57 18.53 -5.48 -12.55
CA ASP A 57 18.87 -4.30 -13.37
C ASP A 57 17.71 -3.29 -13.44
N TYR A 58 16.48 -3.73 -13.13
CA TYR A 58 15.31 -2.87 -13.01
C TYR A 58 15.18 -2.20 -11.63
N LEU A 59 16.02 -2.57 -10.65
CA LEU A 59 16.04 -1.87 -9.35
C LEU A 59 16.70 -0.50 -9.49
N THR A 60 15.87 0.51 -9.68
CA THR A 60 16.29 1.91 -9.59
C THR A 60 16.37 2.32 -8.12
N TYR A 61 17.53 2.14 -7.49
CA TYR A 61 17.75 2.51 -6.08
C TYR A 61 17.83 4.03 -5.85
N VAL A 62 18.17 4.80 -6.89
CA VAL A 62 18.42 6.24 -6.79
C VAL A 62 17.62 6.98 -7.86
N PRO A 63 16.86 8.04 -7.51
CA PRO A 63 16.16 8.85 -8.51
C PRO A 63 17.18 9.55 -9.42
N GLY A 64 16.97 9.45 -10.73
CA GLY A 64 17.84 10.08 -11.73
C GLY A 64 17.72 11.61 -11.77
N SER A 65 16.67 12.18 -11.18
CA SER A 65 16.41 13.61 -11.15
C SER A 65 15.80 14.09 -9.83
N LEU A 66 15.98 15.38 -9.53
CA LEU A 66 15.32 16.03 -8.39
C LEU A 66 13.78 15.99 -8.52
N GLY A 67 13.26 16.02 -9.76
CA GLY A 67 11.83 15.90 -10.02
C GLY A 67 11.25 14.56 -9.55
N ASP A 68 11.94 13.47 -9.83
CA ASP A 68 11.53 12.13 -9.39
C ASP A 68 11.60 11.99 -7.87
N PHE A 69 12.62 12.58 -7.24
CA PHE A 69 12.73 12.64 -5.79
C PHE A 69 11.55 13.41 -5.16
N LEU A 70 11.23 14.59 -5.69
CA LEU A 70 10.12 15.42 -5.19
C LEU A 70 8.76 14.78 -5.43
N ALA A 71 8.61 13.94 -6.45
CA ALA A 71 7.39 13.15 -6.68
C ALA A 71 7.27 11.97 -5.70
N ALA A 72 8.38 11.29 -5.39
CA ALA A 72 8.39 10.15 -4.47
C ALA A 72 8.31 10.57 -2.99
N PHE A 73 8.94 11.68 -2.62
CA PHE A 73 9.00 12.18 -1.24
C PHE A 73 7.64 12.26 -0.52
N PRO A 74 6.58 12.89 -1.07
CA PRO A 74 5.29 12.95 -0.40
C PRO A 74 4.66 11.56 -0.24
N ILE A 75 4.87 10.65 -1.19
CA ILE A 75 4.39 9.26 -1.11
C ILE A 75 5.07 8.58 0.08
N PHE A 76 6.41 8.66 0.17
CA PHE A 76 7.17 8.11 1.29
C PHE A 76 6.72 8.68 2.63
N VAL A 77 6.58 10.00 2.75
CA VAL A 77 6.11 10.64 3.99
C VAL A 77 4.71 10.14 4.34
N SER A 78 3.79 10.08 3.36
CA SER A 78 2.41 9.63 3.55
C SER A 78 2.29 8.19 4.08
N CYS A 79 3.16 7.29 3.62
CA CYS A 79 3.17 5.89 4.05
C CYS A 79 3.55 5.69 5.52
N PHE A 80 4.28 6.63 6.12
CA PHE A 80 4.72 6.59 7.51
C PHE A 80 3.92 7.49 8.46
N ILE A 81 2.86 8.15 7.97
CA ILE A 81 2.02 8.97 8.83
C ILE A 81 1.13 8.06 9.68
N CYS A 82 1.58 7.80 10.90
CA CYS A 82 0.82 7.06 11.91
C CYS A 82 0.59 7.86 13.20
N HIS A 83 1.21 9.03 13.33
CA HIS A 83 1.23 9.83 14.56
C HIS A 83 -0.17 10.24 15.05
N TYR A 84 -1.10 10.50 14.13
CA TYR A 84 -2.49 10.85 14.46
C TYR A 84 -3.29 9.68 15.06
N ASN A 85 -2.86 8.44 14.83
CA ASN A 85 -3.48 7.24 15.39
C ASN A 85 -2.91 6.84 16.76
N VAL A 86 -1.79 7.42 17.20
CA VAL A 86 -1.13 7.06 18.47
C VAL A 86 -2.00 7.39 19.70
N PRO A 87 -2.67 8.56 19.81
CA PRO A 87 -3.48 8.87 21.00
C PRO A 87 -4.71 7.96 21.18
N PRO A 88 -5.52 7.66 20.14
CA PRO A 88 -6.61 6.68 20.25
C PRO A 88 -6.13 5.29 20.64
N VAL A 89 -5.00 4.84 20.08
CA VAL A 89 -4.39 3.54 20.44
C VAL A 89 -3.99 3.54 21.90
N HIS A 90 -3.32 4.59 22.39
CA HIS A 90 -2.97 4.72 23.80
C HIS A 90 -4.19 4.59 24.72
N ASN A 91 -5.33 5.19 24.35
CA ASN A 91 -6.56 5.15 25.14
C ASN A 91 -7.26 3.77 25.14
N GLU A 92 -7.06 2.94 24.11
CA GLU A 92 -7.63 1.58 24.01
C GLU A 92 -6.76 0.53 24.71
N LEU A 93 -5.48 0.84 25.04
CA LEU A 93 -4.60 -0.09 25.74
C LEU A 93 -5.06 -0.35 27.18
N ARG A 94 -5.14 -1.63 27.55
CA ARG A 94 -5.41 -2.04 28.93
C ARG A 94 -4.22 -1.68 29.82
N ASN A 95 -4.41 -0.68 30.70
CA ASN A 95 -3.39 0.01 31.49
C ASN A 95 -2.39 0.78 30.61
N PRO A 96 -2.73 2.00 30.17
CA PRO A 96 -1.88 2.80 29.32
C PRO A 96 -0.63 3.25 30.08
N THR A 97 0.52 2.68 29.72
CA THR A 97 1.83 3.20 30.13
C THR A 97 2.58 3.70 28.89
N PRO A 98 3.40 4.76 29.02
CA PRO A 98 4.17 5.30 27.90
C PRO A 98 5.05 4.23 27.24
N ASP A 99 5.69 3.36 28.02
CA ASP A 99 6.55 2.27 27.52
C ASP A 99 5.80 1.26 26.65
N ARG A 100 4.53 0.96 26.97
CA ARG A 100 3.72 0.01 26.20
C ARG A 100 3.25 0.61 24.89
N ALA A 101 2.87 1.89 24.91
CA ALA A 101 2.50 2.62 23.71
C ALA A 101 3.70 2.77 22.75
N ASP A 102 4.88 3.12 23.28
CA ASP A 102 6.13 3.20 22.50
C ASP A 102 6.48 1.85 21.86
N ARG A 103 6.39 0.76 22.64
CA ARG A 103 6.60 -0.59 22.09
C ARG A 103 5.62 -0.91 20.96
N ALA A 104 4.34 -0.56 21.10
CA ALA A 104 3.33 -0.81 20.07
C ALA A 104 3.61 -0.01 18.78
N VAL A 105 3.95 1.28 18.90
CA VAL A 105 4.34 2.13 17.77
C VAL A 105 5.59 1.56 17.10
N ARG A 106 6.63 1.24 17.86
CA ARG A 106 7.86 0.67 17.31
C ARG A 106 7.60 -0.63 16.56
N THR A 107 6.76 -1.54 17.10
CA THR A 107 6.43 -2.79 16.42
C THR A 107 5.66 -2.57 15.11
N THR A 108 4.73 -1.61 15.08
CA THR A 108 3.92 -1.33 13.88
C THR A 108 4.74 -0.63 12.80
N VAL A 109 5.65 0.28 13.18
CA VAL A 109 6.58 0.90 12.24
C VAL A 109 7.50 -0.15 11.61
N TRP A 110 8.15 -0.99 12.42
CA TRP A 110 9.02 -2.06 11.89
C TRP A 110 8.29 -3.04 10.99
N SER A 111 7.08 -3.48 11.36
CA SER A 111 6.30 -4.38 10.52
C SER A 111 5.88 -3.72 9.20
N SER A 112 5.52 -2.43 9.23
CA SER A 112 5.11 -1.69 8.03
C SER A 112 6.31 -1.46 7.10
N THR A 113 7.48 -1.12 7.65
CA THR A 113 8.73 -0.99 6.88
C THR A 113 9.07 -2.30 6.16
N LEU A 114 8.98 -3.45 6.86
CA LEU A 114 9.24 -4.75 6.25
C LEU A 114 8.24 -5.05 5.12
N PHE A 115 6.95 -4.78 5.36
CA PHE A 115 5.91 -4.98 4.36
C PHE A 115 6.12 -4.10 3.12
N TYR A 116 6.40 -2.81 3.29
CA TYR A 116 6.68 -1.89 2.18
C TYR A 116 7.95 -2.27 1.42
N LEU A 117 8.98 -2.76 2.11
CA LEU A 117 10.19 -3.26 1.45
C LEU A 117 9.90 -4.50 0.59
N LEU A 118 9.13 -5.46 1.13
CA LEU A 118 8.71 -6.65 0.38
C LEU A 118 7.86 -6.28 -0.84
N MET A 119 6.93 -5.34 -0.70
CA MET A 119 6.10 -4.85 -1.81
C MET A 119 6.92 -4.10 -2.87
N GLY A 120 7.86 -3.24 -2.45
CA GLY A 120 8.75 -2.53 -3.37
C GLY A 120 9.66 -3.48 -4.15
N PHE A 121 10.18 -4.51 -3.48
CA PHE A 121 10.99 -5.55 -4.11
C PHE A 121 10.16 -6.40 -5.08
N ALA A 122 8.98 -6.87 -4.65
CA ALA A 122 8.06 -7.63 -5.50
C ALA A 122 7.60 -6.82 -6.72
N GLY A 123 7.32 -5.53 -6.56
CA GLY A 123 6.98 -4.62 -7.66
C GLY A 123 8.15 -4.44 -8.62
N SER A 124 9.36 -4.21 -8.12
CA SER A 124 10.56 -4.05 -8.95
C SER A 124 10.85 -5.30 -9.78
N MET A 125 10.71 -6.50 -9.19
CA MET A 125 10.81 -7.78 -9.90
C MET A 125 9.76 -7.94 -11.01
N TYR A 126 8.58 -7.33 -10.86
CA TYR A 126 7.52 -7.38 -11.85
C TYR A 126 7.77 -6.44 -13.04
N GLY A 127 8.63 -5.43 -12.89
CA GLY A 127 9.00 -4.50 -13.96
C GLY A 127 9.56 -5.21 -15.21
N ASN A 128 10.30 -6.30 -15.04
CA ASN A 128 10.83 -7.11 -16.15
C ASN A 128 9.75 -7.82 -16.98
N CYS A 129 8.57 -7.98 -16.39
CA CYS A 129 7.41 -8.65 -16.99
C CYS A 129 6.42 -7.67 -17.63
N THR A 130 6.63 -6.36 -17.42
CA THR A 130 5.74 -5.32 -17.93
C THR A 130 6.19 -4.90 -19.34
N PRO A 131 5.26 -4.67 -20.30
CA PRO A 131 5.62 -4.34 -21.69
C PRO A 131 6.55 -3.13 -21.86
N ASP A 132 6.44 -2.15 -20.96
CA ASP A 132 7.17 -0.88 -21.00
C ASP A 132 8.43 -0.85 -20.11
N GLY A 133 8.78 -1.96 -19.43
CA GLY A 133 9.92 -2.03 -18.51
C GLY A 133 9.81 -1.08 -17.31
N ARG A 134 8.61 -0.53 -17.06
CA ARG A 134 8.31 0.41 -15.98
C ARG A 134 7.02 -0.03 -15.29
N VAL A 135 7.04 -0.02 -13.96
CA VAL A 135 5.87 -0.26 -13.13
C VAL A 135 5.12 1.06 -12.96
N SER A 136 3.81 1.03 -13.15
CA SER A 136 2.93 2.16 -12.92
C SER A 136 2.94 2.56 -11.43
N GLY A 137 2.70 3.85 -11.14
CA GLY A 137 2.62 4.34 -9.75
C GLY A 137 1.58 3.60 -8.91
N ASN A 138 0.59 2.97 -9.55
CA ASN A 138 -0.27 1.98 -8.94
C ASN A 138 0.02 0.59 -9.55
N VAL A 139 0.78 -0.22 -8.81
CA VAL A 139 1.15 -1.59 -9.22
C VAL A 139 -0.06 -2.48 -9.52
N LEU A 140 -1.23 -2.17 -8.95
CA LEU A 140 -2.44 -2.94 -9.22
C LEU A 140 -2.93 -2.76 -10.65
N LEU A 141 -2.59 -1.67 -11.36
CA LEU A 141 -3.03 -1.44 -12.74
C LEU A 141 -2.26 -2.27 -13.75
N ASP A 142 -1.05 -2.71 -13.42
CA ASP A 142 -0.20 -3.46 -14.34
C ASP A 142 -0.55 -4.96 -14.41
N PHE A 143 -1.42 -5.44 -13.51
CA PHE A 143 -1.90 -6.82 -13.50
C PHE A 143 -3.26 -6.95 -14.22
N ASP A 144 -3.45 -8.07 -14.93
CA ASP A 144 -4.71 -8.37 -15.62
C ASP A 144 -5.94 -8.40 -14.68
N GLU A 145 -7.08 -7.94 -15.20
CA GLU A 145 -8.35 -7.88 -14.46
C GLU A 145 -8.99 -9.26 -14.25
N ASP A 146 -8.54 -10.28 -14.99
CA ASP A 146 -9.11 -11.62 -14.99
C ASP A 146 -8.65 -12.50 -13.81
N ASP A 147 -7.74 -12.03 -12.94
CA ASP A 147 -7.37 -12.76 -11.73
C ASP A 147 -8.40 -12.52 -10.61
N PRO A 148 -9.25 -13.50 -10.27
CA PRO A 148 -10.31 -13.33 -9.28
C PRO A 148 -9.78 -12.98 -7.88
N LEU A 149 -8.56 -13.41 -7.55
CA LEU A 149 -7.94 -13.14 -6.26
C LEU A 149 -7.45 -11.69 -6.17
N LEU A 150 -6.91 -11.16 -7.27
CA LEU A 150 -6.52 -9.77 -7.37
C LEU A 150 -7.75 -8.84 -7.41
N LEU A 151 -8.81 -9.23 -8.12
CA LEU A 151 -10.08 -8.50 -8.13
C LEU A 151 -10.71 -8.44 -6.72
N LEU A 152 -10.71 -9.55 -5.99
CA LEU A 152 -11.17 -9.59 -4.60
C LEU A 152 -10.33 -8.65 -3.72
N GLY A 153 -9.02 -8.64 -3.90
CA GLY A 153 -8.17 -7.73 -3.17
C GLY A 153 -8.40 -6.25 -3.53
N ARG A 154 -8.52 -5.92 -4.82
CA ARG A 154 -8.85 -4.55 -5.29
C ARG A 154 -10.15 -4.06 -4.67
N THR A 155 -11.19 -4.89 -4.67
CA THR A 155 -12.49 -4.56 -4.06
C THR A 155 -12.40 -4.43 -2.54
N ALA A 156 -11.65 -5.30 -1.86
CA ALA A 156 -11.42 -5.19 -0.41
C ALA A 156 -10.65 -3.91 -0.03
N LEU A 157 -9.64 -3.53 -0.81
CA LEU A 157 -8.94 -2.24 -0.65
C LEU A 157 -9.89 -1.07 -0.87
N ALA A 158 -10.67 -1.09 -1.95
CA ALA A 158 -11.63 -0.03 -2.25
C ALA A 158 -12.66 0.13 -1.11
N MET A 159 -13.19 -0.97 -0.58
CA MET A 159 -14.09 -0.95 0.58
C MET A 159 -13.39 -0.41 1.83
N THR A 160 -12.16 -0.82 2.09
CA THR A 160 -11.37 -0.33 3.23
C THR A 160 -11.15 1.19 3.13
N VAL A 161 -10.74 1.69 1.97
CA VAL A 161 -10.52 3.12 1.72
C VAL A 161 -11.82 3.91 1.85
N THR A 162 -12.91 3.38 1.31
CA THR A 162 -14.23 4.02 1.38
C THR A 162 -14.72 4.13 2.82
N LEU A 163 -14.45 3.13 3.68
CA LEU A 163 -14.80 3.18 5.10
C LEU A 163 -13.83 4.04 5.93
N ALA A 164 -12.55 4.10 5.55
CA ALA A 164 -11.56 4.93 6.20
C ALA A 164 -11.74 6.41 5.90
N PHE A 165 -12.21 6.76 4.70
CA PHE A 165 -12.36 8.15 4.27
C PHE A 165 -13.25 8.98 5.19
N PRO A 166 -14.47 8.56 5.57
CA PRO A 166 -15.29 9.26 6.56
C PRO A 166 -14.59 9.44 7.91
N MET A 167 -13.90 8.40 8.39
CA MET A 167 -13.20 8.45 9.68
C MET A 167 -12.07 9.47 9.69
N LEU A 168 -11.39 9.66 8.56
CA LEU A 168 -10.33 10.65 8.39
C LEU A 168 -10.85 12.08 8.19
N VAL A 169 -12.04 12.24 7.63
CA VAL A 169 -12.64 13.56 7.31
C VAL A 169 -13.33 14.22 8.52
N ILE A 170 -13.83 13.44 9.49
CA ILE A 170 -14.56 13.96 10.66
C ILE A 170 -13.71 14.93 11.50
N PRO A 171 -12.47 14.60 11.94
CA PRO A 171 -11.69 15.50 12.80
C PRO A 171 -11.32 16.83 12.12
N PRO A 172 -10.83 16.85 10.86
CA PRO A 172 -10.56 18.10 10.15
C PRO A 172 -11.81 18.96 9.95
N ARG A 173 -12.96 18.32 9.66
CA ARG A 173 -14.24 19.03 9.52
C ARG A 173 -14.61 19.76 10.81
N ASP A 174 -14.51 19.09 11.94
CA ASP A 174 -14.86 19.68 13.24
C ASP A 174 -13.90 20.81 13.63
N ILE A 175 -12.60 20.66 13.35
CA ILE A 175 -11.60 21.72 13.56
C ILE A 175 -11.91 22.91 12.66
N ALA A 176 -12.16 22.69 11.37
CA ALA A 176 -12.48 23.75 10.41
C ALA A 176 -13.74 24.53 10.80
N LEU A 177 -14.81 23.84 11.22
CA LEU A 177 -16.04 24.48 11.68
C LEU A 177 -15.83 25.29 12.95
N ARG A 178 -15.06 24.79 13.91
CA ARG A 178 -14.71 25.52 15.14
C ARG A 178 -13.86 26.75 14.85
N CYS A 179 -12.86 26.64 13.98
CA CYS A 179 -12.05 27.76 13.54
C CYS A 179 -12.90 28.80 12.80
N ALA A 180 -13.79 28.37 11.89
CA ALA A 180 -14.69 29.27 11.19
C ALA A 180 -15.67 29.98 12.14
N ALA A 181 -16.28 29.27 13.09
CA ALA A 181 -17.16 29.85 14.10
C ALA A 181 -16.42 30.84 15.00
N ALA A 182 -15.19 30.52 15.42
CA ALA A 182 -14.34 31.44 16.19
C ALA A 182 -13.95 32.69 15.39
N PHE A 183 -13.66 32.53 14.09
CA PHE A 183 -13.35 33.65 13.21
C PHE A 183 -14.57 34.57 13.00
N VAL A 184 -15.76 34.00 12.81
CA VAL A 184 -17.02 34.75 12.68
C VAL A 184 -17.39 35.45 14.00
N ALA A 185 -17.24 34.78 15.15
CA ALA A 185 -17.52 35.36 16.45
C ALA A 185 -16.51 36.48 16.83
N GLY A 186 -15.24 36.34 16.44
CA GLY A 186 -14.21 37.37 16.61
C GLY A 186 -14.38 38.57 15.67
N GLY A 187 -15.05 38.40 14.53
CA GLY A 187 -15.35 39.47 13.57
C GLY A 187 -16.57 40.32 13.89
N GLY A 188 -17.48 39.85 14.76
CA GLY A 188 -18.73 40.54 15.12
C GLY A 188 -18.65 41.52 16.28
N GLY A 189 -17.45 41.78 16.81
CA GLY A 189 -17.22 42.60 18.01
C GLY A 189 -16.58 43.98 17.76
N ARG A 190 -16.84 44.63 16.62
CA ARG A 190 -16.42 46.02 16.35
C ARG A 190 -17.61 46.89 16.00
#